data_AF-D1AYJ3-F1
#
_entry.id   AF-D1AYJ3-F1
#
_cell.length_a   1.000
_cell.length_b   1.000
_cell.length_c   1.000
_cell.angle_alpha   90.00
_cell.angle_beta   90.00
_cell.angle_gamma   90.00
#
_symmetry.space_group_name_H-M   'P 1'
#
loop_
_entity.id
_entity.type
_entity.pdbx_description
1 polymer ?
#
loop_
_entity_poly.entity_id
_entity_poly.type
_entity_poly.pdbx_seq_one_letter_code
_entity_poly.pdbx_strand_id
1 'polypeptide(L)'
;MKEFYLKKNNNNEILFFYRYRFKDSISKEEWIKSINENKTLNKKDSQKTFKELLLFLNIKNKIIHKLDDVEITVWKGNEYKITRIKMKNDKKSMNDMKFSISDDNYICTENIIYIINKNNNINERLL
;
A
#
# COMPACT_ATOMS: atom_id res chain seq x y z
N MET A 1 -0.12 17.12 -3.82
CA MET A 1 0.53 15.79 -3.96
C MET A 1 0.04 14.89 -2.84
N LYS A 2 -0.33 13.64 -3.11
CA LYS A 2 -0.71 12.68 -2.06
C LYS A 2 0.55 12.02 -1.52
N GLU A 3 0.60 11.85 -0.20
CA GLU A 3 1.68 11.16 0.50
C GLU A 3 1.12 9.94 1.22
N PHE A 4 1.96 8.91 1.35
CA PHE A 4 1.60 7.63 1.95
C PHE A 4 2.64 7.24 2.99
N TYR A 5 2.18 6.56 4.03
CA TYR A 5 3.03 5.86 4.97
C TYR A 5 2.38 4.52 5.30
N LEU A 6 3.12 3.44 5.13
CA LEU A 6 2.67 2.07 5.36
C LEU A 6 3.43 1.51 6.55
N LYS A 7 2.72 0.88 7.49
CA LYS A 7 3.34 0.36 8.71
C LYS A 7 2.70 -0.94 9.17
N LYS A 8 3.50 -1.86 9.69
CA LYS A 8 3.02 -3.06 10.38
C LYS A 8 2.62 -2.74 11.82
N ASN A 9 1.50 -3.27 12.28
CA ASN A 9 1.17 -3.33 13.70
C ASN A 9 1.84 -4.56 14.36
N ASN A 10 1.65 -4.73 15.67
CA ASN A 10 2.20 -5.86 16.43
C ASN A 10 1.64 -7.24 15.99
N ASN A 11 0.53 -7.27 15.24
CA ASN A 11 -0.08 -8.48 14.69
C ASN A 11 0.40 -8.78 13.26
N ASN A 12 1.45 -8.10 12.78
CA ASN A 12 1.97 -8.19 11.41
C ASN A 12 0.92 -7.77 10.34
N GLU A 13 -0.11 -7.03 10.72
CA GLU A 13 -1.07 -6.46 9.77
C GLU A 13 -0.59 -5.10 9.28
N ILE A 14 -0.91 -4.78 8.02
CA ILE A 14 -0.53 -3.52 7.41
C ILE A 14 -1.59 -2.45 7.70
N LEU A 15 -1.14 -1.33 8.25
CA LEU A 15 -1.90 -0.10 8.40
C LEU A 15 -1.52 0.89 7.31
N PHE A 16 -2.53 1.58 6.78
CA PHE A 16 -2.40 2.52 5.66
C PHE A 16 -2.65 3.95 6.15
N PHE A 17 -1.63 4.81 6.04
CA PHE A 17 -1.72 6.23 6.36
C PHE A 17 -1.53 7.04 5.09
N TYR A 18 -2.30 8.12 4.94
CA TYR A 18 -2.28 8.94 3.74
C TYR A 18 -2.71 10.37 4.06
N ARG A 19 -2.21 11.34 3.28
CA ARG A 19 -2.56 12.76 3.41
C ARG A 19 -2.38 13.53 2.11
N TYR A 20 -2.89 14.77 2.09
CA TYR A 20 -2.59 15.74 1.04
C TYR A 20 -1.44 16.64 1.50
N ARG A 21 -0.27 16.55 0.86
CA ARG A 21 0.96 17.30 1.22
C ARG A 21 0.73 18.80 1.50
N PHE A 22 -0.15 19.46 0.76
CA PHE A 22 -0.35 20.91 0.83
C PHE A 22 -1.47 21.33 1.79
N LYS A 23 -2.16 20.39 2.45
CA LYS A 23 -3.18 20.71 3.45
C LYS A 23 -2.62 20.72 4.87
N ASP A 24 -1.43 20.17 5.07
CA ASP A 24 -0.84 19.95 6.39
C ASP A 24 0.44 20.79 6.52
N SER A 25 0.56 21.59 7.59
CA SER A 25 1.72 22.46 7.84
C SER A 25 2.97 21.71 8.32
N ILE A 26 2.89 20.39 8.52
CA ILE A 26 3.97 19.56 9.06
C ILE A 26 4.69 18.77 7.97
N SER A 27 6.00 18.59 8.11
CA SER A 27 6.82 17.83 7.14
C SER A 27 6.42 16.36 7.07
N LYS A 28 6.90 15.63 6.05
CA LYS A 28 6.62 14.19 5.91
C LYS A 28 7.24 13.43 7.08
N GLU A 29 8.42 13.84 7.49
CA GLU A 29 9.18 13.26 8.60
C GLU A 29 8.45 13.48 9.94
N GLU A 30 7.97 14.69 10.19
CA GLU A 30 7.21 15.01 11.41
C GLU A 30 5.88 14.26 11.46
N TRP A 31 5.18 14.15 10.32
CA TRP A 31 3.96 13.38 10.22
C TRP A 31 4.19 11.89 10.52
N ILE A 32 5.22 11.28 9.92
CA ILE A 32 5.61 9.90 10.18
C ILE A 32 5.98 9.71 11.66
N LYS A 33 6.73 10.65 12.25
CA LYS A 33 7.09 10.62 13.67
C LYS A 33 5.84 10.63 14.56
N SER A 34 4.90 11.52 14.28
CA SER A 34 3.63 11.61 15.04
C SER A 34 2.82 10.32 15.00
N ILE A 35 2.83 9.62 13.86
CA ILE A 35 2.22 8.31 13.71
C ILE A 35 3.00 7.31 14.58
N ASN A 36 4.31 7.23 14.43
CA ASN A 36 5.13 6.24 15.16
C ASN A 36 5.06 6.36 16.68
N GLU A 37 4.92 7.58 17.22
CA GLU A 37 4.80 7.83 18.65
C GLU A 37 3.39 7.56 19.20
N ASN A 38 2.38 7.44 18.33
CA ASN A 38 1.01 7.21 18.74
C ASN A 38 0.77 5.75 19.19
N LYS A 39 0.80 5.54 20.51
CA LYS A 39 0.58 4.24 21.17
C LYS A 39 -0.80 3.61 20.89
N THR A 40 -1.78 4.38 20.43
CA THR A 40 -3.14 3.87 20.15
C THR A 40 -3.26 3.18 18.79
N LEU A 41 -2.26 3.30 17.92
CA LEU A 41 -2.29 2.74 16.56
C LEU A 41 -2.41 1.22 16.52
N ASN A 42 -1.94 0.52 17.55
CA ASN A 42 -2.07 -0.94 17.63
C ASN A 42 -3.53 -1.42 17.72
N LYS A 43 -4.48 -0.52 18.00
CA LYS A 43 -5.92 -0.82 18.01
C LYS A 43 -6.61 -0.52 16.66
N LYS A 44 -5.90 0.01 15.67
CA LYS A 44 -6.49 0.30 14.36
C LYS A 44 -6.68 -0.99 13.57
N ASP A 45 -7.86 -1.08 12.95
CA ASP A 45 -8.24 -2.17 12.06
C ASP A 45 -7.60 -1.97 10.67
N SER A 46 -6.81 -2.97 10.25
CA SER A 46 -6.13 -3.00 8.96
C SER A 46 -7.10 -2.91 7.77
N GLN A 47 -8.24 -3.60 7.83
CA GLN A 47 -9.27 -3.54 6.79
C GLN A 47 -9.93 -2.18 6.73
N LYS A 48 -10.17 -1.55 7.89
CA LYS A 48 -10.74 -0.21 7.95
C LYS A 48 -9.80 0.80 7.28
N THR A 49 -8.54 0.85 7.69
CA THR A 49 -7.56 1.78 7.10
C THR A 49 -7.36 1.56 5.60
N PHE A 50 -7.43 0.30 5.14
CA PHE A 50 -7.37 -0.01 3.72
C PHE A 50 -8.61 0.49 2.96
N LYS A 51 -9.83 0.28 3.48
CA LYS A 51 -11.07 0.80 2.86
C LYS A 51 -11.04 2.32 2.75
N GLU A 52 -10.58 3.00 3.80
CA GLU A 52 -10.47 4.46 3.78
C GLU A 52 -9.43 4.95 2.76
N LEU A 53 -8.32 4.22 2.58
CA LEU A 53 -7.36 4.47 1.50
C LEU A 53 -8.00 4.32 0.11
N LEU A 54 -8.79 3.27 -0.14
CA LEU A 54 -9.46 3.09 -1.43
C LEU A 54 -10.39 4.26 -1.77
N LEU A 55 -11.10 4.78 -0.76
CA LEU A 55 -11.95 5.98 -0.90
C LEU A 55 -11.11 7.23 -1.20
N PHE A 56 -10.03 7.44 -0.45
CA PHE A 56 -9.11 8.57 -0.65
C PHE A 56 -8.49 8.59 -2.06
N LEU A 57 -8.21 7.41 -2.63
CA LEU A 57 -7.66 7.29 -3.98
C LEU A 57 -8.72 7.34 -5.10
N ASN A 58 -10.00 7.40 -4.75
CA ASN A 58 -11.11 7.34 -5.70
C ASN A 58 -10.97 6.14 -6.66
N ILE A 59 -10.81 4.94 -6.08
CA ILE A 59 -10.72 3.69 -6.83
C ILE A 59 -12.04 3.44 -7.57
N LYS A 60 -11.93 3.15 -8.88
CA LYS A 60 -13.08 2.89 -9.75
C LYS A 60 -13.18 1.42 -10.14
N ASN A 61 -12.03 0.78 -10.36
CA ASN A 61 -11.96 -0.57 -10.88
C ASN A 61 -11.14 -1.47 -9.97
N LYS A 62 -11.54 -2.74 -9.91
CA LYS A 62 -10.82 -3.82 -9.24
C LYS A 62 -10.64 -4.97 -10.22
N ILE A 63 -9.41 -5.44 -10.37
CA ILE A 63 -9.05 -6.59 -11.20
C ILE A 63 -8.41 -7.63 -10.28
N ILE A 64 -8.78 -8.89 -10.44
CA ILE A 64 -8.22 -10.00 -9.68
C ILE A 64 -7.71 -11.04 -10.68
N HIS A 65 -6.42 -11.36 -10.58
CA HIS A 65 -5.78 -12.45 -11.30
C HIS A 65 -5.33 -13.51 -10.31
N LYS A 66 -5.60 -14.77 -10.62
CA LYS A 66 -5.14 -15.92 -9.85
C LYS A 66 -4.26 -16.77 -10.77
N LEU A 67 -3.03 -16.99 -10.37
CA LEU A 67 -2.04 -17.82 -11.04
C LEU A 67 -1.54 -18.82 -10.00
N ASP A 68 -1.96 -20.09 -10.07
CA ASP A 68 -1.58 -21.16 -9.14
C ASP A 68 -1.57 -20.72 -7.66
N ASP A 69 -0.38 -20.38 -7.16
CA ASP A 69 -0.09 -20.00 -5.78
C ASP A 69 -0.05 -18.48 -5.54
N VAL A 70 -0.41 -17.66 -6.51
CA VAL A 70 -0.38 -16.20 -6.42
C VAL A 70 -1.73 -15.61 -6.79
N GLU A 71 -2.30 -14.82 -5.89
CA GLU A 71 -3.44 -13.95 -6.15
C GLU A 71 -2.97 -12.51 -6.24
N ILE A 72 -3.10 -11.91 -7.43
CA ILE A 72 -2.80 -10.51 -7.69
C ILE A 72 -4.12 -9.74 -7.75
N THR A 73 -4.30 -8.79 -6.85
CA THR A 73 -5.43 -7.84 -6.88
C THR A 73 -4.92 -6.45 -7.23
N VAL A 74 -5.49 -5.84 -8.26
CA VAL A 74 -5.18 -4.47 -8.67
C VAL A 74 -6.41 -3.59 -8.50
N TRP A 75 -6.30 -2.54 -7.69
CA TRP A 75 -7.29 -1.47 -7.60
C TRP A 75 -6.79 -0.27 -8.38
N LYS A 76 -7.57 0.20 -9.36
CA LYS A 76 -7.21 1.33 -10.22
C LYS A 76 -8.16 2.51 -9.97
N GLY A 77 -7.60 3.62 -9.50
CA GLY A 77 -8.23 4.93 -9.47
C GLY A 77 -7.75 5.80 -10.63
N ASN A 78 -8.12 7.07 -10.63
CA ASN A 78 -7.71 8.01 -11.69
C ASN A 78 -6.22 8.31 -11.65
N GLU A 79 -5.69 8.60 -10.46
CA GLU A 79 -4.31 9.07 -10.28
C GLU A 79 -3.36 7.98 -9.78
N TYR A 80 -3.89 6.95 -9.10
CA TYR A 80 -3.11 5.92 -8.44
C TYR A 80 -3.69 4.54 -8.69
N LYS A 81 -2.83 3.53 -8.61
CA LYS A 81 -3.18 2.12 -8.54
C LYS A 81 -2.56 1.48 -7.29
N ILE A 82 -3.27 0.55 -6.69
CA ILE A 82 -2.77 -0.31 -5.62
C ILE A 82 -2.69 -1.72 -6.17
N THR A 83 -1.52 -2.35 -6.06
CA THR A 83 -1.33 -3.77 -6.35
C THR A 83 -1.12 -4.51 -5.04
N ARG A 84 -1.93 -5.53 -4.79
CA ARG A 84 -1.73 -6.51 -3.72
C ARG A 84 -1.38 -7.86 -4.34
N ILE A 85 -0.26 -8.42 -3.94
CA ILE A 85 0.16 -9.76 -4.32
C ILE A 85 0.05 -10.62 -3.06
N LYS A 86 -0.78 -11.66 -3.10
CA LYS A 86 -0.92 -12.63 -2.01
C LYS A 86 -0.43 -13.98 -2.51
N MET A 87 0.59 -14.53 -1.86
CA MET A 87 1.06 -15.89 -2.14
C MET A 87 0.33 -16.89 -1.23
N LYS A 88 0.02 -18.08 -1.76
CA LYS A 88 -0.37 -19.26 -0.98
C LYS A 88 0.91 -19.87 -0.44
N ASN A 89 0.88 -20.15 0.86
CA ASN A 89 2.02 -20.70 1.60
C ASN A 89 2.48 -22.03 1.00
N ASP A 90 3.67 -22.04 0.40
CA ASP A 90 4.56 -23.20 0.39
C ASP A 90 5.97 -22.74 0.81
N LYS A 91 6.19 -22.70 2.12
CA LYS A 91 7.49 -22.71 2.84
C LYS A 91 8.56 -21.63 2.52
N LYS A 92 8.40 -20.73 1.56
CA LYS A 92 9.38 -19.64 1.32
C LYS A 92 8.92 -18.31 1.91
N SER A 93 9.49 -17.97 3.07
CA SER A 93 9.40 -16.62 3.64
C SER A 93 9.87 -15.58 2.61
N MET A 94 9.03 -14.58 2.32
CA MET A 94 9.36 -13.49 1.39
C MET A 94 10.36 -12.46 1.96
N ASN A 95 10.90 -12.69 3.16
CA ASN A 95 11.80 -11.73 3.82
C ASN A 95 13.06 -11.41 2.98
N ASP A 96 13.45 -12.28 2.04
CA ASP A 96 14.63 -12.10 1.17
C ASP A 96 14.31 -11.56 -0.23
N MET A 97 13.03 -11.31 -0.57
CA MET A 97 12.67 -10.76 -1.88
C MET A 97 12.88 -9.25 -1.93
N LYS A 98 13.95 -8.81 -2.60
CA LYS A 98 14.17 -7.40 -2.94
C LYS A 98 13.40 -7.05 -4.21
N PHE A 99 12.43 -6.15 -4.09
CA PHE A 99 11.74 -5.58 -5.24
C PHE A 99 12.47 -4.31 -5.71
N SER A 100 12.69 -4.16 -7.01
CA SER A 100 13.13 -2.89 -7.60
C SER A 100 11.91 -1.97 -7.75
N ILE A 101 11.41 -1.49 -6.61
CA ILE A 101 10.33 -0.50 -6.51
C ILE A 101 10.89 0.64 -5.66
N SER A 102 10.50 1.89 -5.93
CA SER A 102 10.87 3.01 -5.05
C SER A 102 10.53 2.62 -3.60
N ASP A 103 11.54 2.61 -2.71
CA ASP A 103 11.45 2.10 -1.34
C ASP A 103 10.30 2.72 -0.52
N ASP A 104 9.83 3.90 -0.93
CA ASP A 104 8.83 4.70 -0.24
C ASP A 104 7.36 4.23 -0.36
N ASN A 105 7.01 3.34 -1.30
CA ASN A 105 5.60 3.06 -1.62
C ASN A 105 5.18 1.58 -1.62
N TYR A 106 5.99 0.69 -1.02
CA TYR A 106 5.60 -0.71 -0.86
C TYR A 106 5.81 -1.20 0.57
N ILE A 107 5.10 -2.25 0.93
CA ILE A 107 5.29 -2.96 2.19
C ILE A 107 4.99 -4.45 1.99
N CYS A 108 5.83 -5.29 2.60
CA CYS A 108 5.73 -6.74 2.52
C CYS A 108 5.50 -7.33 3.91
N THR A 109 4.50 -8.21 4.06
CA THR A 109 4.41 -9.19 5.15
C THR A 109 4.90 -10.55 4.65
N GLU A 110 4.77 -11.61 5.44
CA GLU A 110 5.27 -12.94 5.08
C GLU A 110 4.75 -13.44 3.72
N ASN A 111 3.49 -13.17 3.41
CA ASN A 111 2.79 -13.70 2.23
C ASN A 111 2.09 -12.64 1.39
N ILE A 112 2.19 -11.36 1.77
CA ILE A 112 1.44 -10.29 1.12
C ILE A 112 2.35 -9.11 0.85
N ILE A 113 2.34 -8.64 -0.39
CA ILE A 113 2.96 -7.38 -0.79
C ILE A 113 1.86 -6.40 -1.16
N TYR A 114 1.97 -5.17 -0.67
CA TYR A 114 1.21 -4.03 -1.18
C TYR A 114 2.15 -3.04 -1.84
N ILE A 115 1.73 -2.51 -2.98
CA ILE A 115 2.45 -1.50 -3.75
C ILE A 115 1.46 -0.40 -4.14
N ILE A 116 1.79 0.85 -3.84
CA ILE A 116 1.00 2.03 -4.23
C ILE A 116 1.78 2.80 -5.30
N ASN A 117 1.26 2.84 -6.51
CA ASN A 117 1.92 3.53 -7.62
C ASN A 117 1.02 4.64 -8.16
N LYS A 118 1.62 5.79 -8.49
CA LYS A 118 0.93 6.76 -9.34
C LYS A 118 0.70 6.12 -10.71
N ASN A 119 -0.46 6.35 -11.31
CA ASN A 119 -0.68 5.98 -12.69
C ASN A 119 0.31 6.78 -13.54
N ASN A 120 1.10 6.10 -14.37
CA ASN A 120 1.91 6.78 -15.36
C ASN A 120 0.96 7.46 -16.35
N ASN A 121 1.20 8.74 -16.64
CA ASN A 121 0.41 9.54 -17.60
C ASN A 121 0.84 9.25 -19.05
N ILE A 122 1.09 7.98 -19.36
CA ILE A 122 1.69 7.56 -20.62
C ILE A 122 0.79 6.42 -21.11
N ASN A 123 -0.06 6.55 -22.13
CA ASN A 123 0.30 6.75 -23.54
C ASN A 123 1.60 6.05 -23.96
N GLU A 124 1.98 4.97 -23.28
CA GLU A 124 3.05 4.08 -23.70
C GLU A 124 2.44 2.71 -23.93
N ARG A 125 1.99 2.56 -25.19
CA ARG A 125 1.97 1.35 -26.03
C ARG A 125 0.92 0.29 -25.65
N LEU A 126 -0.16 -0.04 -26.38
CA LEU A 126 -0.57 0.19 -27.77
C LEU A 126 0.58 0.46 -28.74
N LEU A 127 1.44 -0.54 -28.88
CA LEU A 127 2.09 -0.98 -30.12
C LEU A 127 2.53 -2.43 -29.90
#